data_AF-B7KRM9-F1
#
_entry.id   AF-B7KRM9-F1
#
_cell.length_a   1.000
_cell.length_b   1.000
_cell.length_c   1.000
_cell.angle_alpha   90.00
_cell.angle_beta   90.00
_cell.angle_gamma   90.00
#
_symmetry.space_group_name_H-M   'P 1'
#
loop_
_entity.id
_entity.type
_entity.pdbx_description
1 polymer ?
#
loop_
_entity_poly.entity_id
_entity_poly.type
_entity_poly.pdbx_seq_one_letter_code
_entity_poly.pdbx_strand_id
1 'polypeptide(L)'
;MTAMSLEKADKRHLLIAGSGRSGTTFLVEVLTACQMETELSRNPHAGYDAAAQAGLESDPLSTPDCPYVIKSPWAYQFVEQLLAGGRVRLDGAILPVRDLREAVTSRIALELGNLYARPGTTSLDAPWREFGTVPGGVTYSLEPLDQARILGHAFHTLIERLLDHDVPLCLIKFPRLVEDKDYLYRKLRPFLPEHIDERSFGEAFSRVADSRKIRVTQELRQDAQADHLPSLEEVERIALKRQVGLLHQRLARYDIISRSMRRMSQLLPLGKQLLSRRS
;
A
#
# COMPACT_ATOMS: atom_id res chain seq x y z
N MET A 1 43.63 9.22 30.47
CA MET A 1 43.47 9.52 29.03
C MET A 1 42.18 8.87 28.57
N THR A 2 41.15 9.72 28.51
CA THR A 2 40.01 9.72 27.60
C THR A 2 39.45 8.37 27.13
N ALA A 3 38.39 7.93 27.83
CA ALA A 3 37.37 7.12 27.20
C ALA A 3 36.75 7.95 26.06
N MET A 4 36.97 7.55 24.83
CA MET A 4 36.19 8.04 23.68
C MET A 4 34.76 7.55 23.89
N SER A 5 33.93 8.40 24.50
CA SER A 5 32.49 8.38 24.32
C SER A 5 32.24 8.60 22.83
N LEU A 6 32.08 7.50 22.09
CA LEU A 6 31.37 7.52 20.81
C LEU A 6 29.97 8.02 21.12
N GLU A 7 29.74 9.32 20.91
CA GLU A 7 28.40 9.86 20.80
C GLU A 7 27.64 9.00 19.79
N LYS A 8 26.72 8.20 20.31
CA LYS A 8 25.88 7.32 19.52
C LYS A 8 24.92 8.25 18.78
N ALA A 9 25.18 8.54 17.52
CA ALA A 9 24.33 9.40 16.73
C ALA A 9 22.90 8.83 16.73
N ASP A 10 21.96 9.54 17.37
CA ASP A 10 20.53 9.24 17.33
C ASP A 10 20.08 9.23 15.89
N LYS A 11 19.74 8.05 15.35
CA LYS A 11 19.18 7.98 14.00
C LYS A 11 17.76 8.52 14.04
N ARG A 12 17.53 9.58 13.28
CA ARG A 12 16.23 10.26 13.21
C ARG A 12 15.42 9.69 12.06
N HIS A 13 14.15 9.41 12.31
CA HIS A 13 13.25 8.88 11.30
C HIS A 13 11.87 9.53 11.38
N LEU A 14 11.17 9.51 10.25
CA LEU A 14 9.75 9.81 10.14
C LEU A 14 9.01 8.50 9.89
N LEU A 15 8.09 8.14 10.78
CA LEU A 15 7.31 6.91 10.67
C LEU A 15 6.04 7.12 9.86
N ILE A 16 5.78 6.25 8.89
CA ILE A 16 4.47 6.06 8.26
C ILE A 16 3.91 4.72 8.72
N ALA A 17 2.84 4.76 9.50
CA ALA A 17 2.24 3.55 10.07
C ALA A 17 0.71 3.65 10.08
N GLY A 18 0.03 2.57 10.44
CA GLY A 18 -1.43 2.53 10.51
C GLY A 18 -1.97 1.17 10.09
N SER A 19 -3.29 1.08 9.94
CA SER A 19 -4.04 -0.17 9.71
C SER A 19 -3.71 -0.93 8.41
N GLY A 20 -2.74 -0.47 7.61
CA GLY A 20 -2.52 -0.95 6.24
C GLY A 20 -3.74 -0.61 5.35
N ARG A 21 -3.60 -0.68 4.03
CA ARG A 21 -4.68 -0.33 3.08
C ARG A 21 -5.25 1.10 3.21
N SER A 22 -4.57 1.98 3.92
CA SER A 22 -4.99 3.37 4.18
C SER A 22 -4.19 4.40 3.37
N GLY A 23 -3.53 3.98 2.29
CA GLY A 23 -2.74 4.88 1.43
C GLY A 23 -1.31 5.13 1.91
N THR A 24 -0.75 4.26 2.77
CA THR A 24 0.65 4.37 3.24
C THR A 24 1.65 4.32 2.09
N THR A 25 1.42 3.50 1.06
CA THR A 25 2.27 3.45 -0.14
C THR A 25 2.23 4.76 -0.93
N PHE A 26 1.05 5.38 -1.06
CA PHE A 26 0.92 6.68 -1.72
C PHE A 26 1.70 7.78 -0.98
N LEU A 27 1.67 7.76 0.36
CA LEU A 27 2.47 8.69 1.16
C LEU A 27 3.97 8.50 0.90
N VAL A 28 4.46 7.26 0.81
CA VAL A 28 5.86 7.00 0.43
C VAL A 28 6.15 7.59 -0.95
N GLU A 29 5.35 7.26 -1.98
CA GLU A 29 5.53 7.76 -3.34
C GLU A 29 5.57 9.32 -3.41
N VAL A 30 4.67 10.01 -2.69
CA VAL A 30 4.63 11.48 -2.63
C VAL A 30 5.86 12.05 -1.92
N LEU A 31 6.28 11.47 -0.79
CA LEU A 31 7.44 11.95 -0.06
C LEU A 31 8.74 11.69 -0.84
N THR A 32 8.84 10.57 -1.56
CA THR A 32 9.91 10.32 -2.54
C THR A 32 9.93 11.40 -3.62
N ALA A 33 8.76 11.76 -4.16
CA ALA A 33 8.64 12.81 -5.18
C ALA A 33 8.95 14.22 -4.64
N CYS A 34 8.84 14.43 -3.32
CA CYS A 34 9.31 15.61 -2.58
C CYS A 34 10.79 15.51 -2.18
N GLN A 35 11.54 14.56 -2.75
CA GLN A 35 12.97 14.35 -2.52
C GLN A 35 13.33 13.97 -1.08
N MET A 36 12.37 13.45 -0.31
CA MET A 36 12.67 12.85 0.98
C MET A 36 13.27 11.46 0.81
N GLU A 37 14.12 11.09 1.76
CA GLU A 37 14.77 9.79 1.75
C GLU A 37 13.78 8.69 2.18
N THR A 38 13.51 7.76 1.27
CA THR A 38 12.52 6.67 1.36
C THR A 38 13.13 5.38 0.80
N GLU A 39 12.46 4.24 0.97
CA GLU A 39 12.88 3.00 0.30
C GLU A 39 12.93 3.14 -1.23
N LEU A 40 11.98 3.86 -1.83
CA LEU A 40 11.96 4.10 -3.28
C LEU A 40 13.13 4.95 -3.76
N SER A 41 13.59 5.93 -2.96
CA SER A 41 14.73 6.76 -3.35
C SER A 41 16.05 6.00 -3.24
N ARG A 42 16.17 5.08 -2.27
CA ARG A 42 17.37 4.24 -2.08
C ARG A 42 17.40 3.05 -3.03
N ASN A 43 16.24 2.46 -3.31
CA ASN A 43 16.07 1.33 -4.19
C ASN A 43 14.85 1.56 -5.10
N PRO A 44 15.06 2.13 -6.30
CA PRO A 44 13.98 2.37 -7.27
C PRO A 44 13.25 1.10 -7.73
N HIS A 45 13.83 -0.08 -7.50
CA HIS A 45 13.26 -1.39 -7.79
C HIS A 45 12.78 -2.12 -6.53
N ALA A 46 12.63 -1.41 -5.40
CA ALA A 46 12.07 -1.97 -4.17
C ALA A 46 10.73 -2.66 -4.48
N GLY A 47 10.47 -3.78 -3.78
CA GLY A 47 9.38 -4.72 -4.06
C GLY A 47 7.98 -4.13 -3.93
N TYR A 48 7.59 -3.26 -4.86
CA TYR A 48 6.25 -2.75 -5.02
C TYR A 48 5.41 -3.75 -5.81
N ASP A 49 4.35 -4.25 -5.18
CA ASP A 49 3.35 -5.06 -5.87
C ASP A 49 2.21 -4.15 -6.34
N ALA A 50 2.13 -3.94 -7.65
CA ALA A 50 1.10 -3.09 -8.27
C ALA A 50 -0.32 -3.66 -8.16
N ALA A 51 -0.47 -4.99 -8.09
CA ALA A 51 -1.77 -5.64 -7.93
C ALA A 51 -2.30 -5.44 -6.51
N ALA A 52 -1.42 -5.66 -5.52
CA ALA A 52 -1.67 -5.43 -4.12
C ALA A 52 -1.70 -3.94 -3.76
N GLN A 53 -1.00 -3.06 -4.47
CA GLN A 53 -0.74 -1.67 -4.07
C GLN A 53 -0.05 -1.57 -2.69
N ALA A 54 0.86 -2.51 -2.42
CA ALA A 54 1.61 -2.66 -1.17
C ALA A 54 3.10 -2.87 -1.48
N GLY A 55 3.95 -2.93 -0.45
CA GLY A 55 5.41 -2.94 -0.61
C GLY A 55 6.05 -1.67 -0.05
N LEU A 56 7.38 -1.58 -0.10
CA LEU A 56 8.16 -0.44 0.42
C LEU A 56 8.17 -0.35 1.96
N GLU A 57 7.93 -1.47 2.64
CA GLU A 57 8.09 -1.55 4.09
C GLU A 57 9.56 -1.59 4.48
N SER A 58 9.90 -0.93 5.59
CA SER A 58 11.23 -0.97 6.22
C SER A 58 11.16 -1.76 7.52
N ASP A 59 12.23 -2.51 7.81
CA ASP A 59 12.44 -3.16 9.12
C ASP A 59 13.61 -2.48 9.86
N PRO A 60 13.33 -1.47 10.70
CA PRO A 60 14.35 -0.72 11.42
C PRO A 60 14.99 -1.50 12.57
N LEU A 61 14.45 -2.66 12.96
CA LEU A 61 15.08 -3.50 13.99
C LEU A 61 16.17 -4.39 13.39
N SER A 62 15.93 -4.92 12.18
CA SER A 62 16.86 -5.82 11.50
C SER A 62 17.83 -5.09 10.56
N THR A 63 17.48 -3.88 10.10
CA THR A 63 18.25 -3.14 9.11
C THR A 63 18.91 -1.92 9.75
N PRO A 64 20.25 -1.92 9.94
CA PRO A 64 20.93 -0.81 10.60
C PRO A 64 20.83 0.51 9.83
N ASP A 65 20.67 0.46 8.50
CA ASP A 65 20.65 1.63 7.61
C ASP A 65 19.28 1.76 6.91
N CYS A 66 18.26 2.11 7.67
CA CYS A 66 16.95 2.48 7.11
C CYS A 66 16.94 3.93 6.57
N PRO A 67 16.10 4.21 5.56
CA PRO A 67 15.85 5.59 5.10
C PRO A 67 15.25 6.45 6.21
N TYR A 68 15.40 7.78 6.10
CA TYR A 68 14.72 8.72 7.00
C TYR A 68 13.21 8.43 7.13
N VAL A 69 12.49 8.29 6.02
CA VAL A 69 11.07 7.93 6.01
C VAL A 69 10.93 6.41 6.03
N ILE A 70 10.49 5.87 7.17
CA ILE A 70 10.24 4.44 7.35
C ILE A 70 8.74 4.16 7.21
N LYS A 71 8.37 3.14 6.44
CA LYS A 71 6.99 2.65 6.37
C LYS A 71 6.90 1.32 7.07
N SER A 72 6.02 1.21 8.08
CA SER A 72 5.71 -0.08 8.69
C SER A 72 4.25 -0.18 9.12
N PRO A 73 3.43 -0.96 8.39
CA PRO A 73 2.06 -1.31 8.81
C PRO A 73 2.00 -2.08 10.15
N TRP A 74 3.13 -2.61 10.62
CA TRP A 74 3.28 -3.52 11.75
C TRP A 74 3.92 -2.81 12.95
N ALA A 75 4.15 -1.50 12.86
CA ALA A 75 4.88 -0.73 13.86
C ALA A 75 4.35 -0.95 15.29
N TYR A 76 3.04 -1.18 15.46
CA TYR A 76 2.44 -1.48 16.76
C TYR A 76 3.07 -2.68 17.50
N GLN A 77 3.71 -3.61 16.78
CA GLN A 77 4.33 -4.79 17.36
C GLN A 77 5.71 -4.50 17.96
N PHE A 78 6.39 -3.45 17.49
CA PHE A 78 7.81 -3.24 17.79
C PHE A 78 8.21 -1.80 18.09
N VAL A 79 7.29 -0.83 17.98
CA VAL A 79 7.59 0.60 18.19
C VAL A 79 8.16 0.87 19.58
N GLU A 80 7.68 0.15 20.60
CA GLU A 80 8.22 0.23 21.96
C GLU A 80 9.68 -0.21 22.00
N GLN A 81 10.02 -1.35 21.39
CA GLN A 81 11.39 -1.83 21.31
C GLN A 81 12.30 -0.86 20.55
N LEU A 82 11.77 -0.24 19.49
CA LEU A 82 12.49 0.73 18.68
C LEU A 82 12.87 1.98 19.50
N LEU A 83 11.93 2.48 20.31
CA LEU A 83 12.09 3.72 21.08
C LEU A 83 12.82 3.51 22.42
N ALA A 84 12.53 2.43 23.14
CA ALA A 84 13.12 2.13 24.45
C ALA A 84 14.66 2.03 24.44
N GLY A 85 15.24 1.67 23.29
CA GLY A 85 16.69 1.55 23.13
C GLY A 85 17.43 2.89 23.08
N GLY A 86 16.73 4.02 22.90
CA GLY A 86 17.32 5.36 22.80
C GLY A 86 18.34 5.52 21.67
N ARG A 87 18.30 4.66 20.65
CA ARG A 87 19.20 4.71 19.47
C ARG A 87 18.51 5.31 18.24
N VAL A 88 17.18 5.32 18.28
CA VAL A 88 16.30 5.79 17.22
C VAL A 88 15.39 6.83 17.82
N ARG A 89 15.32 7.98 17.16
CA ARG A 89 14.39 9.05 17.50
C ARG A 89 13.40 9.22 16.38
N LEU A 90 12.12 9.23 16.70
CA LEU A 90 11.08 9.56 15.73
C LEU A 90 10.80 11.06 15.77
N ASP A 91 11.01 11.73 14.64
CA ASP A 91 10.65 13.14 14.46
C ASP A 91 9.14 13.33 14.34
N GLY A 92 8.43 12.26 14.01
CA GLY A 92 6.98 12.18 14.02
C GLY A 92 6.48 10.85 13.46
N ALA A 93 5.17 10.67 13.58
CA ALA A 93 4.46 9.53 13.02
C ALA A 93 3.25 10.02 12.20
N ILE A 94 3.29 9.75 10.89
CA ILE A 94 2.19 9.97 9.97
C ILE A 94 1.29 8.73 9.99
N LEU A 95 0.06 8.91 10.46
CA LEU A 95 -0.91 7.84 10.62
C LEU A 95 -2.11 8.10 9.71
N PRO A 96 -2.14 7.56 8.48
CA PRO A 96 -3.35 7.55 7.68
C PRO A 96 -4.47 6.77 8.37
N VAL A 97 -5.60 7.45 8.56
CA VAL A 97 -6.82 6.92 9.16
C VAL A 97 -7.85 6.68 8.07
N ARG A 98 -8.25 5.42 7.92
CA ARG A 98 -9.32 5.01 7.02
C ARG A 98 -10.54 4.57 7.82
N ASP A 99 -11.71 4.69 7.22
CA ASP A 99 -12.90 4.03 7.76
C ASP A 99 -12.62 2.53 7.99
N LEU A 100 -12.99 2.02 9.17
CA LEU A 100 -12.64 0.66 9.58
C LEU A 100 -13.31 -0.37 8.69
N ARG A 101 -14.58 -0.15 8.30
CA ARG A 101 -15.33 -1.05 7.42
C ARG A 101 -14.66 -1.12 6.05
N GLU A 102 -14.26 0.03 5.50
CA GLU A 102 -13.53 0.06 4.24
C GLU A 102 -12.15 -0.61 4.33
N ALA A 103 -11.42 -0.42 5.44
CA ALA A 103 -10.10 -1.03 5.62
C ALA A 103 -10.19 -2.56 5.69
N VAL A 104 -11.14 -3.07 6.47
CA VAL A 104 -11.47 -4.51 6.59
C VAL A 104 -11.85 -5.08 5.23
N THR A 105 -12.82 -4.47 4.54
CA THR A 105 -13.26 -4.89 3.21
C THR A 105 -12.11 -4.90 2.22
N SER A 106 -11.26 -3.86 2.25
CA SER A 106 -10.11 -3.77 1.36
C SER A 106 -9.14 -4.93 1.54
N ARG A 107 -8.91 -5.33 2.80
CA ARG A 107 -7.93 -6.36 3.14
C ARG A 107 -8.46 -7.73 2.75
N ILE A 108 -9.66 -8.09 3.22
CA ILE A 108 -10.28 -9.39 2.92
C ILE A 108 -10.46 -9.56 1.41
N ALA A 109 -10.97 -8.54 0.69
CA ALA A 109 -11.16 -8.66 -0.76
C ALA A 109 -9.84 -8.84 -1.54
N LEU A 110 -8.72 -8.35 -1.02
CA LEU A 110 -7.41 -8.59 -1.62
C LEU A 110 -6.94 -10.02 -1.38
N GLU A 111 -7.06 -10.52 -0.15
CA GLU A 111 -6.68 -11.90 0.19
C GLU A 111 -7.54 -12.92 -0.58
N LEU A 112 -8.86 -12.71 -0.64
CA LEU A 112 -9.75 -13.53 -1.45
C LEU A 112 -9.40 -13.47 -2.94
N GLY A 113 -9.07 -12.28 -3.45
CA GLY A 113 -8.58 -12.14 -4.83
C GLY A 113 -7.31 -12.95 -5.10
N ASN A 114 -6.36 -12.95 -4.16
CA ASN A 114 -5.13 -13.73 -4.25
C ASN A 114 -5.41 -15.24 -4.17
N LEU A 115 -6.36 -15.65 -3.33
CA LEU A 115 -6.82 -17.03 -3.20
C LEU A 115 -7.46 -17.53 -4.51
N TYR A 116 -8.40 -16.79 -5.10
CA TYR A 116 -9.07 -17.20 -6.34
C TYR A 116 -8.13 -17.22 -7.55
N ALA A 117 -7.04 -16.45 -7.51
CA ALA A 117 -6.02 -16.48 -8.56
C ALA A 117 -5.16 -17.76 -8.53
N ARG A 118 -5.20 -18.56 -7.46
CA ARG A 118 -4.40 -19.79 -7.32
C ARG A 118 -5.10 -20.98 -7.99
N PRO A 119 -4.35 -21.81 -8.75
CA PRO A 119 -4.90 -23.06 -9.26
C PRO A 119 -5.33 -24.01 -8.13
N GLY A 120 -6.48 -24.69 -8.30
CA GLY A 120 -6.93 -25.76 -7.41
C GLY A 120 -7.67 -25.33 -6.14
N THR A 121 -7.84 -24.03 -5.90
CA THR A 121 -8.61 -23.52 -4.73
C THR A 121 -10.11 -23.78 -4.84
N THR A 122 -10.64 -24.00 -6.04
CA THR A 122 -12.06 -24.31 -6.29
C THR A 122 -12.48 -25.71 -5.86
N SER A 123 -11.54 -26.56 -5.43
CA SER A 123 -11.80 -27.95 -5.03
C SER A 123 -12.14 -28.12 -3.54
N LEU A 124 -12.17 -27.03 -2.78
CA LEU A 124 -12.43 -27.00 -1.34
C LEU A 124 -13.86 -26.51 -1.06
N ASP A 125 -14.48 -27.02 0.01
CA ASP A 125 -15.87 -26.69 0.37
C ASP A 125 -16.03 -25.24 0.89
N ALA A 126 -15.00 -24.67 1.53
CA ALA A 126 -15.02 -23.31 2.07
C ALA A 126 -13.64 -22.61 2.11
N PRO A 127 -12.89 -22.52 0.98
CA PRO A 127 -11.54 -21.96 0.94
C PRO A 127 -11.44 -20.48 1.34
N TRP A 128 -12.56 -19.76 1.42
CA TRP A 128 -12.61 -18.31 1.63
C TRP A 128 -12.76 -17.86 3.10
N ARG A 129 -12.95 -18.77 4.06
CA ARG A 129 -13.09 -18.42 5.49
C ARG A 129 -11.75 -18.26 6.20
N GLU A 130 -10.80 -19.12 5.86
CA GLU A 130 -9.46 -19.15 6.44
C GLU A 130 -8.44 -19.15 5.31
N PHE A 131 -7.35 -18.41 5.47
CA PHE A 131 -6.31 -18.34 4.45
C PHE A 131 -4.90 -18.45 5.03
N GLY A 132 -3.98 -18.99 4.22
CA GLY A 132 -2.58 -19.19 4.57
C GLY A 132 -1.66 -19.25 3.37
N THR A 133 -0.52 -18.54 3.44
CA THR A 133 0.44 -18.44 2.33
C THR A 133 1.88 -18.72 2.72
N VAL A 134 2.15 -19.04 3.99
CA VAL A 134 3.51 -19.27 4.47
C VAL A 134 3.88 -20.75 4.43
N PRO A 135 5.15 -21.09 4.16
CA PRO A 135 5.65 -22.46 4.33
C PRO A 135 5.32 -22.98 5.74
N GLY A 136 4.68 -24.16 5.81
CA GLY A 136 4.20 -24.74 7.07
C GLY A 136 2.72 -24.49 7.39
N GLY A 137 2.04 -23.60 6.65
CA GLY A 137 0.61 -23.34 6.78
C GLY A 137 0.24 -22.57 8.05
N VAL A 138 0.18 -21.23 7.94
CA VAL A 138 -0.50 -20.40 8.95
C VAL A 138 -1.90 -20.10 8.44
N THR A 139 -2.93 -20.44 9.21
CA THR A 139 -4.31 -20.00 8.97
C THR A 139 -4.61 -18.75 9.79
N TYR A 140 -5.27 -17.78 9.17
CA TYR A 140 -5.83 -16.63 9.87
C TYR A 140 -7.25 -16.35 9.39
N SER A 141 -8.04 -15.79 10.30
CA SER A 141 -9.46 -15.48 10.07
C SER A 141 -9.62 -14.40 9.01
N LEU A 142 -10.42 -14.67 7.98
CA LEU A 142 -10.92 -13.65 7.06
C LEU A 142 -12.27 -13.07 7.51
N GLU A 143 -12.74 -13.40 8.72
CA GLU A 143 -13.98 -12.86 9.26
C GLU A 143 -13.86 -11.33 9.46
N PRO A 144 -14.79 -10.52 8.93
CA PRO A 144 -14.76 -9.07 9.03
C PRO A 144 -14.61 -8.53 10.45
N LEU A 145 -15.26 -9.16 11.44
CA LEU A 145 -15.18 -8.74 12.83
C LEU A 145 -13.78 -8.96 13.42
N ASP A 146 -13.13 -10.08 13.10
CA ASP A 146 -11.78 -10.36 13.60
C ASP A 146 -10.75 -9.42 12.97
N GLN A 147 -10.89 -9.16 11.67
CA GLN A 147 -10.06 -8.15 10.99
C GLN A 147 -10.27 -6.76 11.61
N ALA A 148 -11.52 -6.38 11.91
CA ALA A 148 -11.82 -5.11 12.57
C ALA A 148 -11.14 -5.01 13.96
N ARG A 149 -11.20 -6.09 14.76
CA ARG A 149 -10.55 -6.16 16.08
C ARG A 149 -9.04 -6.02 15.98
N ILE A 150 -8.40 -6.74 15.05
CA ILE A 150 -6.95 -6.66 14.84
C ILE A 150 -6.54 -5.24 14.47
N LEU A 151 -7.26 -4.61 13.53
CA LEU A 151 -6.96 -3.25 13.09
C LEU A 151 -7.18 -2.21 14.19
N GLY A 152 -8.29 -2.33 14.93
CA GLY A 152 -8.60 -1.45 16.05
C GLY A 152 -7.57 -1.55 17.17
N HIS A 153 -7.23 -2.78 17.56
CA HIS A 153 -6.18 -3.03 18.55
C HIS A 153 -4.82 -2.49 18.10
N ALA A 154 -4.39 -2.82 16.87
CA ALA A 154 -3.11 -2.35 16.34
C ALA A 154 -3.01 -0.82 16.31
N PHE A 155 -4.09 -0.14 15.90
CA PHE A 155 -4.12 1.32 15.85
C PHE A 155 -4.09 1.96 17.25
N HIS A 156 -4.91 1.44 18.18
CA HIS A 156 -4.92 1.90 19.56
C HIS A 156 -3.56 1.73 20.23
N THR A 157 -3.00 0.51 20.18
CA THR A 157 -1.69 0.20 20.76
C THR A 157 -0.60 1.08 20.17
N LEU A 158 -0.60 1.30 18.85
CA LEU A 158 0.40 2.18 18.23
C LEU A 158 0.32 3.62 18.75
N ILE A 159 -0.90 4.18 18.85
CA ILE A 159 -1.07 5.54 19.34
C ILE A 159 -0.62 5.65 20.79
N GLU A 160 -1.06 4.73 21.66
CA GLU A 160 -0.66 4.69 23.07
C GLU A 160 0.86 4.73 23.20
N ARG A 161 1.57 3.83 22.51
CA ARG A 161 3.04 3.76 22.58
C ARG A 161 3.72 5.00 22.01
N LEU A 162 3.18 5.60 20.96
CA LEU A 162 3.77 6.83 20.42
C LEU A 162 3.57 8.03 21.38
N LEU A 163 2.45 8.08 22.09
CA LEU A 163 2.17 9.09 23.10
C LEU A 163 3.04 8.93 24.34
N ASP A 164 3.26 7.69 24.80
CA ASP A 164 4.13 7.40 25.95
C ASP A 164 5.58 7.90 25.75
N HIS A 165 5.99 8.07 24.49
CA HIS A 165 7.33 8.53 24.09
C HIS A 165 7.32 9.95 23.48
N ASP A 166 6.23 10.71 23.65
CA ASP A 166 6.08 12.09 23.15
C ASP A 166 6.35 12.26 21.65
N VAL A 167 6.05 11.24 20.83
CA VAL A 167 6.26 11.29 19.38
C VAL A 167 5.16 12.14 18.72
N PRO A 168 5.49 13.19 17.93
CA PRO A 168 4.48 14.00 17.24
C PRO A 168 3.60 13.18 16.30
N LEU A 169 2.28 13.21 16.50
CA LEU A 169 1.33 12.48 15.68
C LEU A 169 0.73 13.36 14.57
N CYS A 170 0.75 12.85 13.34
CA CYS A 170 0.05 13.44 12.20
C CYS A 170 -1.03 12.48 11.68
N LEU A 171 -2.26 12.68 12.16
CA LEU A 171 -3.43 11.93 11.68
C LEU A 171 -3.95 12.52 10.37
N ILE A 172 -4.04 11.69 9.33
CA ILE A 172 -4.47 12.09 7.98
C ILE A 172 -5.63 11.21 7.50
N LYS A 173 -6.74 11.79 7.05
CA LYS A 173 -7.91 11.03 6.61
C LYS A 173 -7.70 10.45 5.20
N PHE A 174 -7.95 9.16 5.03
CA PHE A 174 -8.17 8.50 3.74
C PHE A 174 -9.68 8.45 3.41
N PRO A 175 -10.12 8.63 2.15
CA PRO A 175 -9.33 8.84 0.92
C PRO A 175 -8.86 10.28 0.68
N ARG A 176 -9.24 11.23 1.55
CA ARG A 176 -8.94 12.66 1.38
C ARG A 176 -7.46 12.95 1.10
N LEU A 177 -6.54 12.19 1.70
CA LEU A 177 -5.10 12.33 1.43
C LEU A 177 -4.71 12.12 -0.04
N VAL A 178 -5.48 11.36 -0.83
CA VAL A 178 -5.24 11.14 -2.26
C VAL A 178 -6.06 12.11 -3.13
N GLU A 179 -7.15 12.66 -2.59
CA GLU A 179 -8.13 13.46 -3.36
C GLU A 179 -7.92 14.98 -3.20
N ASP A 180 -7.38 15.42 -2.07
CA ASP A 180 -7.27 16.83 -1.68
C ASP A 180 -5.78 17.17 -1.40
N LYS A 181 -5.12 17.69 -2.43
CA LYS A 181 -3.68 18.02 -2.39
C LYS A 181 -3.37 19.08 -1.32
N ASP A 182 -4.24 20.09 -1.17
CA ASP A 182 -4.02 21.24 -0.28
C ASP A 182 -4.19 20.80 1.18
N TYR A 183 -5.14 19.90 1.44
CA TYR A 183 -5.25 19.21 2.71
C TYR A 183 -4.00 18.40 3.04
N LEU A 184 -3.51 17.60 2.10
CA LEU A 184 -2.33 16.79 2.35
C LEU A 184 -1.10 17.67 2.61
N TYR A 185 -0.89 18.72 1.81
CA TYR A 185 0.22 19.66 1.99
C TYR A 185 0.21 20.28 3.38
N ARG A 186 -0.94 20.82 3.84
CA ARG A 186 -1.07 21.39 5.19
C ARG A 186 -0.73 20.40 6.31
N LYS A 187 -1.10 19.13 6.14
CA LYS A 187 -0.83 18.06 7.12
C LYS A 187 0.64 17.64 7.13
N LEU A 188 1.27 17.59 5.96
CA LEU A 188 2.67 17.17 5.83
C LEU A 188 3.66 18.31 6.05
N ARG A 189 3.24 19.58 5.94
CA ARG A 189 4.14 20.74 6.01
C ARG A 189 5.14 20.70 7.16
N PRO A 190 4.79 20.31 8.39
CA PRO A 190 5.75 20.25 9.51
C PRO A 190 6.92 19.27 9.30
N PHE A 191 6.77 18.29 8.41
CA PHE A 191 7.78 17.24 8.13
C PHE A 191 8.47 17.42 6.78
N LEU A 192 7.96 18.31 5.93
CA LEU A 192 8.54 18.57 4.62
C LEU A 192 9.77 19.46 4.74
N PRO A 193 10.80 19.25 3.91
CA PRO A 193 11.93 20.16 3.81
C PRO A 193 11.50 21.60 3.54
N GLU A 194 12.31 22.57 3.96
CA GLU A 194 11.99 24.00 3.82
C GLU A 194 11.79 24.43 2.37
N HIS A 195 12.55 23.82 1.44
CA HIS A 195 12.49 24.11 0.00
C HIS A 195 11.23 23.58 -0.70
N ILE A 196 10.44 22.73 -0.04
CA ILE A 196 9.18 22.21 -0.60
C ILE A 196 8.03 23.17 -0.24
N ASP A 197 7.74 24.06 -1.17
CA ASP A 197 6.57 24.94 -1.15
C ASP A 197 5.30 24.24 -1.67
N GLU A 198 4.15 24.93 -1.59
CA GLU A 198 2.85 24.39 -2.01
C GLU A 198 2.83 24.04 -3.51
N ARG A 199 3.55 24.80 -4.34
CA ARG A 199 3.63 24.58 -5.79
C ARG A 199 4.41 23.31 -6.12
N SER A 200 5.64 23.20 -5.62
CA SER A 200 6.49 22.03 -5.84
C SER A 200 5.87 20.77 -5.26
N PHE A 201 5.19 20.86 -4.11
CA PHE A 201 4.38 19.78 -3.58
C PHE A 201 3.23 19.40 -4.52
N GLY A 202 2.50 20.38 -5.07
CA GLY A 202 1.41 20.14 -6.01
C GLY A 202 1.86 19.44 -7.30
N GLU A 203 3.04 19.76 -7.80
CA GLU A 203 3.67 19.08 -8.95
C GLU A 203 4.06 17.64 -8.59
N ALA A 204 4.66 17.42 -7.41
CA ALA A 204 4.97 16.08 -6.90
C ALA A 204 3.71 15.22 -6.73
N PHE A 205 2.66 15.77 -6.11
CA PHE A 205 1.38 15.13 -5.89
C PHE A 205 0.73 14.71 -7.22
N SER A 206 0.70 15.61 -8.21
CA SER A 206 0.04 15.35 -9.49
C SER A 206 0.70 14.23 -10.31
N ARG A 207 2.01 14.00 -10.12
CA ARG A 207 2.73 12.88 -10.76
C ARG A 207 2.36 11.52 -10.16
N VAL A 208 1.95 11.48 -8.90
CA VAL A 208 1.73 10.25 -8.13
C VAL A 208 0.25 9.92 -7.97
N ALA A 209 -0.60 10.95 -7.82
CA ALA A 209 -2.01 10.81 -7.52
C ALA A 209 -2.75 10.09 -8.65
N ASP A 210 -3.34 8.94 -8.31
CA ASP A 210 -4.21 8.19 -9.19
C ASP A 210 -5.45 7.75 -8.42
N SER A 211 -6.56 8.47 -8.61
CA SER A 211 -7.83 8.19 -7.93
C SER A 211 -8.40 6.81 -8.29
N ARG A 212 -8.00 6.21 -9.43
CA ARG A 212 -8.41 4.84 -9.81
C ARG A 212 -7.81 3.79 -8.87
N LYS A 213 -6.79 4.14 -8.09
CA LYS A 213 -6.23 3.28 -7.05
C LYS A 213 -7.15 3.19 -5.81
N ILE A 214 -8.16 4.06 -5.67
CA ILE A 214 -9.12 4.08 -4.54
C ILE A 214 -10.32 3.16 -4.85
N ARG A 215 -10.15 1.85 -4.64
CA ARG A 215 -11.09 0.83 -5.16
C ARG A 215 -12.34 0.58 -4.31
N VAL A 216 -12.20 0.51 -2.99
CA VAL A 216 -13.25 -0.03 -2.08
C VAL A 216 -14.32 1.01 -1.75
N THR A 217 -13.95 2.29 -1.68
CA THR A 217 -14.87 3.37 -1.33
C THR A 217 -16.04 3.48 -2.32
N GLN A 218 -15.84 3.13 -3.59
CA GLN A 218 -16.91 3.15 -4.60
C GLN A 218 -17.82 1.93 -4.52
N GLU A 219 -17.28 0.77 -4.18
CA GLU A 219 -18.02 -0.50 -4.14
C GLU A 219 -18.94 -0.59 -2.91
N LEU A 220 -18.52 -0.03 -1.75
CA LEU A 220 -19.33 0.04 -0.53
C LEU A 220 -20.34 1.20 -0.53
N ARG A 221 -20.13 2.24 -1.35
CA ARG A 221 -21.05 3.39 -1.47
C ARG A 221 -22.43 3.00 -2.03
N GLN A 222 -22.56 1.84 -2.66
CA GLN A 222 -23.85 1.33 -3.12
C GLN A 222 -24.78 0.92 -1.94
N ASP A 223 -24.21 0.65 -0.76
CA ASP A 223 -24.92 0.27 0.47
C ASP A 223 -24.69 1.28 1.62
N ALA A 224 -24.53 2.57 1.28
CA ALA A 224 -24.06 3.65 2.16
C ALA A 224 -24.89 3.93 3.44
N GLN A 225 -26.01 3.22 3.67
CA GLN A 225 -26.83 3.35 4.88
C GLN A 225 -26.49 2.35 5.99
N ALA A 226 -25.61 1.38 5.75
CA ALA A 226 -25.24 0.38 6.74
C ALA A 226 -24.14 0.90 7.68
N ASP A 227 -24.41 1.04 8.99
CA ASP A 227 -23.38 1.33 10.02
C ASP A 227 -22.66 0.05 10.52
N HIS A 228 -22.99 -1.11 9.95
CA HIS A 228 -22.44 -2.41 10.33
C HIS A 228 -21.26 -2.83 9.43
N LEU A 229 -20.32 -3.60 9.99
CA LEU A 229 -19.29 -4.28 9.20
C LEU A 229 -19.96 -5.16 8.13
N PRO A 230 -19.45 -5.18 6.89
CA PRO A 230 -20.01 -6.07 5.87
C PRO A 230 -19.83 -7.52 6.29
N SER A 231 -20.80 -8.36 5.91
CA SER A 231 -20.68 -9.82 5.97
C SER A 231 -19.58 -10.33 5.06
N LEU A 232 -19.06 -11.53 5.34
CA LEU A 232 -18.04 -12.16 4.51
C LEU A 232 -18.53 -12.36 3.05
N GLU A 233 -19.80 -12.72 2.86
CA GLU A 233 -20.42 -12.91 1.53
C GLU A 233 -20.43 -11.63 0.69
N GLU A 234 -20.69 -10.47 1.31
CA GLU A 234 -20.64 -9.17 0.62
C GLU A 234 -19.22 -8.85 0.16
N VAL A 235 -18.23 -9.10 1.02
CA VAL A 235 -16.82 -8.88 0.68
C VAL A 235 -16.33 -9.86 -0.39
N GLU A 236 -16.79 -11.11 -0.36
CA GLU A 236 -16.52 -12.10 -1.39
C GLU A 236 -17.08 -11.67 -2.75
N ARG A 237 -18.34 -11.20 -2.78
CA ARG A 237 -18.95 -10.68 -4.02
C ARG A 237 -18.13 -9.53 -4.61
N ILE A 238 -17.60 -8.66 -3.76
CA ILE A 238 -16.69 -7.58 -4.17
C ILE A 238 -15.39 -8.17 -4.77
N ALA A 239 -14.77 -9.14 -4.10
CA ALA A 239 -13.55 -9.80 -4.59
C ALA A 239 -13.75 -10.48 -5.94
N LEU A 240 -14.84 -11.23 -6.11
CA LEU A 240 -15.19 -11.91 -7.36
C LEU A 240 -15.46 -10.93 -8.51
N LYS A 241 -16.24 -9.87 -8.27
CA LYS A 241 -16.49 -8.81 -9.27
C LYS A 241 -15.18 -8.22 -9.79
N ARG A 242 -14.19 -8.02 -8.90
CA ARG A 242 -12.86 -7.54 -9.29
C ARG A 242 -12.10 -8.54 -10.16
N GLN A 243 -12.12 -9.82 -9.79
CA GLN A 243 -11.46 -10.87 -10.59
C GLN A 243 -12.08 -10.99 -11.98
N VAL A 244 -13.41 -10.93 -12.08
CA VAL A 244 -14.12 -10.90 -13.38
C VAL A 244 -13.68 -9.68 -14.20
N GLY A 245 -13.61 -8.49 -13.58
CA GLY A 245 -13.11 -7.28 -14.25
C GLY A 245 -11.68 -7.43 -14.77
N LEU A 246 -10.78 -8.02 -13.97
CA LEU A 246 -9.39 -8.29 -14.37
C LEU A 246 -9.31 -9.29 -15.53
N LEU A 247 -10.13 -10.34 -15.51
CA LEU A 247 -10.21 -11.32 -16.60
C LEU A 247 -10.69 -10.68 -17.90
N HIS A 248 -11.73 -9.84 -17.85
CA HIS A 248 -12.18 -9.08 -19.02
C HIS A 248 -11.08 -8.19 -19.60
N GLN A 249 -10.31 -7.49 -18.75
CA GLN A 249 -9.19 -6.67 -19.21
C GLN A 249 -8.07 -7.52 -19.84
N ARG A 250 -7.76 -8.69 -19.26
CA ARG A 250 -6.77 -9.62 -19.83
C ARG A 250 -7.22 -10.15 -21.18
N LEU A 251 -8.47 -10.61 -21.29
CA LEU A 251 -9.06 -11.08 -22.54
C LEU A 251 -9.04 -10.01 -23.62
N ALA A 252 -9.43 -8.77 -23.29
CA ALA A 252 -9.36 -7.65 -24.23
C ALA A 252 -7.92 -7.38 -24.73
N ARG A 253 -6.91 -7.49 -23.85
CA ARG A 253 -5.50 -7.39 -24.27
C ARG A 253 -5.08 -8.54 -25.18
N TYR A 254 -5.48 -9.78 -24.88
CA TYR A 254 -5.22 -10.93 -25.74
C TYR A 254 -5.86 -10.76 -27.12
N ASP A 255 -7.07 -10.22 -27.19
CA ASP A 255 -7.74 -9.92 -28.46
C ASP A 255 -6.97 -8.89 -29.28
N ILE A 256 -6.49 -7.81 -28.66
CA ILE A 256 -5.65 -6.81 -29.33
C ILE A 256 -4.35 -7.43 -29.85
N ILE A 257 -3.64 -8.20 -29.02
CA ILE A 257 -2.39 -8.85 -29.40
C ILE A 257 -2.64 -9.85 -30.54
N SER A 258 -3.68 -10.68 -30.45
CA SER A 258 -4.01 -11.66 -31.48
C SER A 258 -4.39 -11.01 -32.81
N ARG A 259 -5.07 -9.85 -32.79
CA ARG A 259 -5.38 -9.06 -33.99
C ARG A 259 -4.11 -8.45 -34.60
N SER A 260 -3.21 -7.91 -33.77
CA SER A 260 -1.93 -7.37 -34.23
C SER A 260 -1.03 -8.46 -34.84
N MET A 261 -0.96 -9.64 -34.23
CA MET A 261 -0.23 -10.79 -34.78
C MET A 261 -0.82 -11.27 -36.11
N ARG A 262 -2.16 -11.33 -36.23
CA ARG A 262 -2.84 -11.65 -37.50
C ARG A 262 -2.60 -10.62 -38.60
N ARG A 263 -2.53 -9.33 -38.26
CA ARG A 263 -2.18 -8.27 -39.23
C ARG A 263 -0.72 -8.36 -39.68
N MET A 264 0.22 -8.64 -38.78
CA MET A 264 1.63 -8.85 -39.16
C MET A 264 1.81 -10.07 -40.05
N SER A 265 1.13 -11.19 -39.75
CA SER A 265 1.22 -12.40 -40.57
C SER A 265 0.63 -12.22 -41.98
N GLN A 266 -0.36 -11.34 -42.15
CA GLN A 266 -0.89 -10.96 -43.46
C GLN A 266 0.01 -10.01 -44.27
N LEU A 267 0.83 -9.18 -43.60
CA LEU A 267 1.77 -8.25 -44.25
C LEU A 267 3.08 -8.91 -44.69
N LEU A 268 3.48 -10.02 -44.05
CA LEU A 268 4.68 -10.81 -44.39
C LEU A 268 4.71 -11.34 -45.84
N PRO A 269 3.63 -11.86 -46.44
CA PRO A 269 3.62 -12.26 -47.85
C PRO A 269 3.60 -11.08 -48.84
N LEU A 270 3.07 -9.90 -48.46
CA LEU A 270 3.07 -8.70 -49.30
C LEU A 270 4.46 -8.06 -49.46
N GLY A 271 5.29 -8.11 -48.41
CA GLY A 271 6.69 -7.66 -48.48
C GLY A 271 7.54 -8.49 -49.45
N LYS A 272 7.29 -9.81 -49.55
CA LYS A 272 7.99 -10.69 -50.49
C LYS A 272 7.60 -10.45 -51.96
N GLN A 273 6.34 -10.10 -52.24
CA GLN A 273 5.89 -9.76 -53.60
C GLN A 273 6.38 -8.38 -54.08
N LEU A 274 6.59 -7.42 -53.18
CA LEU A 274 7.15 -6.11 -53.53
C LEU A 274 8.67 -6.18 -53.79
N LEU A 275 9.39 -7.09 -53.13
CA LEU A 275 10.81 -7.35 -53.37
C LEU A 275 11.05 -8.14 -54.68
N SER A 276 10.12 -8.99 -55.13
CA SER A 276 10.25 -9.75 -56.37
C SER A 276 9.82 -8.99 -57.65
N ARG A 277 9.31 -7.75 -57.52
CA ARG A 277 8.95 -6.87 -58.66
C ARG A 277 9.96 -5.75 -58.93
N ARG A 278 11.06 -5.71 -58.17
CA ARG A 278 12.17 -4.75 -58.34
C ARG A 278 13.46 -5.38 -58.90
N SER A 279 13.39 -6.66 -59.29
CA SER A 279 14.46 -7.42 -59.94
C SER A 279 14.14 -7.64 -61.40
#